data_AF-A0A6G8CA99-F1
#
_entry.id   AF-A0A6G8CA99-F1
#
_cell.length_a   1.000
_cell.length_b   1.000
_cell.length_c   1.000
_cell.angle_alpha   90.00
_cell.angle_beta   90.00
_cell.angle_gamma   90.00
#
_symmetry.space_group_name_H-M   'P 1'
#
loop_
_entity.id
_entity.type
_entity.pdbx_description
1 polymer ?
#
loop_
_entity_poly.entity_id
_entity_poly.type
_entity_poly.pdbx_seq_one_letter_code
_entity_poly.pdbx_strand_id
1 'polypeptide(L)'
;MRHVLFSALLLSVFGACSRPDPTRIESSDTASATAPAEPMDTTRAPAVNAQSDTLKTVQRRHRFSSPSTDDTFRLVLRGPSLLAGEATFTITNSSGETIFREVVSAADLEASMVYEMKNNTATQAEREAFVRRRMDEFFTDKNFRTPAVTTKDIYQAGTIDRTTWDDLRRRPDSIGFQYLVGKEDGRRIAWSPLKQQVVRIGGFGG
;
A
#
# COMPACT_ATOMS: atom_id res chain seq x y z
N MET A 1 -0.59 41.45 -44.95
CA MET A 1 -0.44 42.92 -44.95
C MET A 1 -1.04 43.48 -43.66
N ARG A 2 -0.36 44.42 -42.98
CA ARG A 2 -0.81 45.28 -41.85
C ARG A 2 -1.27 44.52 -40.58
N HIS A 3 -0.56 44.47 -39.44
CA HIS A 3 0.07 45.47 -38.55
C HIS A 3 -0.90 46.42 -37.79
N VAL A 4 -1.09 46.17 -36.47
CA VAL A 4 -1.13 47.05 -35.26
C VAL A 4 -1.03 46.09 -34.05
N LEU A 5 -0.16 46.14 -33.03
CA LEU A 5 0.99 46.99 -32.63
C LEU A 5 0.69 48.28 -31.81
N PHE A 6 0.71 48.19 -30.46
CA PHE A 6 1.20 49.15 -29.43
C PHE A 6 0.99 48.53 -28.02
N SER A 7 2.00 48.40 -27.14
CA SER A 7 2.42 49.32 -26.06
C SER A 7 1.49 49.37 -24.82
N ALA A 8 1.92 49.56 -23.57
CA ALA A 8 3.23 49.41 -22.88
C ALA A 8 3.05 49.67 -21.36
N LEU A 9 4.12 49.46 -20.58
CA LEU A 9 4.49 50.21 -19.34
C LEU A 9 3.92 49.80 -17.95
N LEU A 10 4.86 49.32 -17.10
CA LEU A 10 5.14 49.60 -15.66
C LEU A 10 3.97 49.89 -14.66
N LEU A 11 4.01 49.40 -13.41
CA LEU A 11 5.02 49.79 -12.41
C LEU A 11 5.20 48.78 -11.24
N SER A 12 6.35 48.89 -10.56
CA SER A 12 6.81 48.05 -9.44
C SER A 12 6.52 48.66 -8.06
N VAL A 13 6.38 47.84 -7.02
CA VAL A 13 6.70 48.24 -5.63
C VAL A 13 7.49 47.13 -4.94
N PHE A 14 8.62 47.50 -4.34
CA PHE A 14 9.48 46.62 -3.55
C PHE A 14 8.98 46.52 -2.09
N GLY A 15 9.12 45.33 -1.49
CA GLY A 15 8.89 45.11 -0.07
C GLY A 15 10.04 44.33 0.57
N ALA A 16 11.15 45.00 0.85
CA ALA A 16 12.29 44.43 1.55
C ALA A 16 12.64 45.27 2.79
N CYS A 17 12.50 44.68 3.98
CA CYS A 17 12.96 45.23 5.25
C CYS A 17 13.64 44.13 6.07
N SER A 18 14.91 43.87 5.76
CA SER A 18 15.82 43.21 6.69
C SER A 18 16.49 44.27 7.56
N ARG A 19 16.50 44.07 8.88
CA ARG A 19 17.46 44.72 9.79
C ARG A 19 17.98 43.70 10.79
N PRO A 20 19.29 43.41 10.80
CA PRO A 20 19.96 42.88 11.98
C PRO A 20 20.26 44.03 12.95
N ASP A 21 20.43 43.73 14.23
CA ASP A 21 21.23 44.55 15.14
C ASP A 21 22.00 43.62 16.10
N PRO A 22 23.27 43.90 16.45
CA PRO A 22 24.16 42.88 17.01
C PRO A 22 24.45 43.03 18.51
N THR A 23 25.15 42.02 19.03
CA THR A 23 25.96 42.07 20.26
C THR A 23 25.25 42.20 21.61
N ARG A 24 25.07 41.05 22.26
CA ARG A 24 25.66 40.87 23.60
C ARG A 24 26.29 39.48 23.70
N ILE A 25 27.61 39.43 23.87
CA ILE A 25 28.36 38.23 24.24
C ILE A 25 28.78 38.40 25.70
N GLU A 26 28.45 37.42 26.52
CA GLU A 26 29.21 36.85 27.66
C GLU A 26 28.27 35.82 28.29
N SER A 27 28.46 34.51 28.10
CA SER A 27 29.56 33.64 28.56
C SER A 27 29.23 32.94 29.88
N SER A 28 29.47 31.63 29.86
CA SER A 28 29.71 30.71 31.00
C SER A 28 28.57 29.78 31.43
N ASP A 29 28.94 28.49 31.38
CA ASP A 29 28.57 27.36 32.22
C ASP A 29 27.15 26.75 32.17
N THR A 30 27.11 25.61 31.46
CA THR A 30 26.66 24.30 31.97
C THR A 30 25.55 24.29 33.03
N ALA A 31 24.31 24.11 32.57
CA ALA A 31 23.28 23.45 33.35
C ALA A 31 22.53 22.45 32.46
N SER A 32 22.64 21.16 32.77
CA SER A 32 21.78 20.14 32.19
C SER A 32 20.33 20.42 32.58
N ALA A 33 19.55 20.96 31.64
CA ALA A 33 18.10 20.98 31.76
C ALA A 33 17.58 19.55 31.58
N THR A 34 17.67 18.76 32.64
CA THR A 34 16.97 17.48 32.78
C THR A 34 15.48 17.75 32.55
N ALA A 35 14.97 17.36 31.38
CA ALA A 35 13.54 17.33 31.15
C ALA A 35 12.88 16.49 32.27
N PRO A 36 11.74 16.92 32.83
CA PRO A 36 11.04 16.14 33.84
C PRO A 36 10.83 14.72 33.31
N ALA A 37 11.31 13.71 34.04
CA ALA A 37 11.08 12.34 33.67
C ALA A 37 9.56 12.10 33.69
N GLU A 38 8.99 11.81 32.51
CA GLU A 38 7.57 11.43 32.45
C GLU A 38 7.34 10.19 33.33
N PRO A 39 6.20 10.10 34.04
CA PRO A 39 5.90 8.93 34.84
C PRO A 39 5.91 7.69 33.95
N MET A 40 6.57 6.62 34.40
CA MET A 40 6.51 5.31 33.76
C MET A 40 5.10 4.71 33.89
N ASP A 41 4.19 5.18 33.04
CA ASP A 41 2.87 4.58 32.84
C ASP A 41 3.02 3.29 32.03
N THR A 42 3.28 2.20 32.73
CA THR A 42 3.30 0.84 32.17
C THR A 42 1.89 0.27 31.92
N THR A 43 0.84 1.02 32.26
CA THR A 43 -0.57 0.64 32.03
C THR A 43 -1.15 1.22 30.75
N ARG A 44 -0.51 2.23 30.16
CA ARG A 44 -0.82 2.71 28.81
C ARG A 44 -0.50 1.62 27.80
N ALA A 45 -1.54 1.07 27.16
CA ALA A 45 -1.38 0.24 25.97
C ALA A 45 -0.49 0.98 24.96
N PRO A 46 0.57 0.35 24.41
CA PRO A 46 1.60 1.05 23.66
C PRO A 46 0.97 1.83 22.51
N ALA A 47 1.26 3.12 22.46
CA ALA A 47 0.77 3.99 21.41
C ALA A 47 1.40 3.52 20.09
N VAL A 48 0.58 2.86 19.25
CA VAL A 48 1.02 2.27 17.98
C VAL A 48 1.59 3.36 17.08
N ASN A 49 2.92 3.46 17.06
CA ASN A 49 3.62 4.42 16.24
C ASN A 49 3.86 3.73 14.89
N ALA A 50 3.09 4.15 13.91
CA ALA A 50 3.04 3.56 12.57
C ALA A 50 4.41 3.46 11.86
N GLN A 51 5.43 4.18 12.34
CA GLN A 51 6.80 4.10 11.83
C GLN A 51 7.69 3.14 12.65
N SER A 52 7.64 3.14 13.98
CA SER A 52 8.43 2.20 14.80
C SER A 52 7.94 0.77 14.67
N ASP A 53 6.64 0.60 14.45
CA ASP A 53 5.99 -0.71 14.48
C ASP A 53 5.95 -1.37 13.10
N THR A 54 6.54 -0.75 12.08
CA THR A 54 6.62 -1.29 10.72
C THR A 54 7.77 -2.30 10.60
N LEU A 55 7.41 -3.57 10.46
CA LEU A 55 8.34 -4.70 10.41
C LEU A 55 8.85 -4.99 9.00
N LYS A 56 8.00 -4.80 7.99
CA LYS A 56 8.33 -4.97 6.57
C LYS A 56 7.37 -4.19 5.68
N THR A 57 7.91 -3.53 4.67
CA THR A 57 7.14 -2.93 3.57
C THR A 57 7.61 -3.56 2.27
N VAL A 58 6.67 -3.96 1.42
CA VAL A 58 6.93 -4.30 0.01
C VAL A 58 5.99 -3.47 -0.85
N GLN A 59 6.48 -3.02 -2.01
CA GLN A 59 5.70 -2.19 -2.92
C GLN A 59 6.08 -2.44 -4.37
N ARG A 60 5.14 -2.22 -5.28
CA ARG A 60 5.34 -2.30 -6.72
C ARG A 60 4.48 -1.26 -7.44
N ARG A 61 5.00 -0.70 -8.53
CA ARG A 61 4.21 0.06 -9.50
C ARG A 61 3.76 -0.85 -10.62
N HIS A 62 2.47 -0.81 -10.96
CA HIS A 62 1.88 -1.61 -12.04
C HIS A 62 0.60 -0.94 -12.56
N ARG A 63 0.33 -1.02 -13.86
CA ARG A 63 -0.97 -0.59 -14.43
C ARG A 63 -2.09 -1.43 -13.84
N PHE A 64 -3.21 -0.82 -13.49
CA PHE A 64 -4.36 -1.56 -12.94
C PHE A 64 -5.68 -0.81 -13.14
N SER A 65 -5.82 0.41 -12.59
CA SER A 65 -7.02 1.25 -12.76
C SER A 65 -7.02 2.11 -14.02
N SER A 66 -5.85 2.26 -14.67
CA SER A 66 -5.63 3.12 -15.84
C SER A 66 -4.82 2.39 -16.91
N PRO A 67 -5.09 2.62 -18.21
CA PRO A 67 -4.31 2.04 -19.30
C PRO A 67 -2.95 2.75 -19.51
N SER A 68 -2.81 3.99 -19.01
CA SER A 68 -1.64 4.85 -19.27
C SER A 68 -0.79 5.16 -18.05
N THR A 69 -1.31 4.99 -16.84
CA THR A 69 -0.62 5.29 -15.58
C THR A 69 -0.53 4.08 -14.66
N ASP A 70 0.60 3.97 -13.95
CA ASP A 70 0.83 2.90 -12.98
C ASP A 70 0.30 3.29 -11.59
N ASP A 71 -0.46 2.38 -10.99
CA ASP A 71 -0.88 2.43 -9.60
C ASP A 71 0.23 1.88 -8.70
N THR A 72 0.24 2.31 -7.43
CA THR A 72 1.16 1.81 -6.41
C THR A 72 0.47 0.76 -5.56
N PHE A 73 0.89 -0.50 -5.74
CA PHE A 73 0.57 -1.62 -4.88
C PHE A 73 1.54 -1.63 -3.70
N ARG A 74 1.04 -1.72 -2.47
CA ARG A 74 1.87 -1.69 -1.26
C ARG A 74 1.27 -2.56 -0.16
N LEU A 75 2.10 -3.40 0.45
CA LEU A 75 1.78 -4.25 1.59
C LEU A 75 2.73 -3.87 2.75
N VAL A 76 2.17 -3.42 3.87
CA VAL A 76 2.91 -2.97 5.05
C VAL A 76 2.53 -3.85 6.24
N LEU A 77 3.47 -4.67 6.73
CA LEU A 77 3.31 -5.49 7.92
C LEU A 77 3.76 -4.73 9.16
N ARG A 78 2.86 -4.61 10.13
CA ARG A 78 3.07 -3.91 11.41
C ARG A 78 2.72 -4.79 12.60
N GLY A 79 3.35 -4.53 13.74
CA GLY A 79 3.04 -5.20 15.00
C GLY A 79 4.29 -5.65 15.76
N PRO A 80 4.15 -6.50 16.79
CA PRO A 80 5.26 -6.87 17.68
C PRO A 80 6.23 -7.88 17.07
N SER A 81 5.80 -8.70 16.10
CA SER A 81 6.66 -9.64 15.37
C SER A 81 6.03 -10.03 14.04
N LEU A 82 6.81 -10.67 13.15
CA LEU A 82 6.29 -11.10 11.85
C LEU A 82 5.20 -12.17 11.92
N LEU A 83 5.08 -12.89 13.05
CA LEU A 83 4.09 -13.95 13.25
C LEU A 83 2.86 -13.48 14.04
N ALA A 84 2.88 -12.25 14.57
CA ALA A 84 1.82 -11.65 15.38
C ALA A 84 1.40 -10.25 14.88
N GLY A 85 1.84 -9.86 13.69
CA GLY A 85 1.50 -8.59 13.05
C GLY A 85 0.35 -8.68 12.05
N GLU A 86 -0.07 -7.52 11.56
CA GLU A 86 -1.06 -7.36 10.49
C GLU A 86 -0.44 -6.67 9.27
N ALA A 87 -0.68 -7.23 8.09
CA ALA A 87 -0.24 -6.70 6.82
C ALA A 87 -1.39 -5.94 6.14
N THR A 88 -1.25 -4.61 6.02
CA THR A 88 -2.20 -3.79 5.27
C THR A 88 -1.81 -3.74 3.80
N PHE A 89 -2.61 -4.37 2.94
CA PHE A 89 -2.53 -4.23 1.48
C PHE A 89 -3.30 -2.98 1.06
N THR A 90 -2.68 -2.13 0.24
CA THR A 90 -3.30 -0.98 -0.41
C THR A 90 -2.95 -0.92 -1.90
N ILE A 91 -3.88 -0.41 -2.71
CA ILE A 91 -3.61 0.08 -4.05
C ILE A 91 -3.92 1.58 -4.05
N THR A 92 -2.94 2.39 -4.46
CA THR A 92 -3.08 3.84 -4.58
C THR A 92 -2.93 4.23 -6.04
N ASN A 93 -3.91 4.94 -6.61
CA ASN A 93 -3.89 5.33 -8.02
C ASN A 93 -2.91 6.49 -8.30
N SER A 94 -2.76 6.87 -9.56
CA SER A 94 -1.84 7.94 -9.96
C SER A 94 -2.20 9.35 -9.47
N SER A 95 -3.39 9.60 -8.92
CA SER A 95 -3.75 10.87 -8.25
C SER A 95 -3.47 10.85 -6.74
N GLY A 96 -3.02 9.73 -6.18
CA GLY A 96 -2.73 9.56 -4.74
C GLY A 96 -3.91 9.03 -3.92
N GLU A 97 -5.04 8.72 -4.55
CA GLU A 97 -6.22 8.16 -3.90
C GLU A 97 -6.05 6.65 -3.65
N THR A 98 -6.44 6.17 -2.46
CA THR A 98 -6.42 4.74 -2.13
C THR A 98 -7.70 4.07 -2.64
N ILE A 99 -7.62 3.43 -3.80
CA ILE A 99 -8.73 2.75 -4.48
C ILE A 99 -8.99 1.33 -3.97
N PHE A 100 -8.09 0.77 -3.17
CA PHE A 100 -8.26 -0.52 -2.50
C PHE A 100 -7.51 -0.56 -1.17
N ARG A 101 -8.11 -1.22 -0.17
CA ARG A 101 -7.49 -1.54 1.12
C ARG A 101 -8.00 -2.88 1.63
N GLU A 102 -7.09 -3.71 2.12
CA GLU A 102 -7.40 -4.96 2.79
C GLU A 102 -6.40 -5.22 3.92
N VAL A 103 -6.84 -5.88 5.00
CA VAL A 103 -5.95 -6.37 6.06
C VAL A 103 -5.80 -7.87 5.88
N VAL A 104 -4.55 -8.34 5.97
CA VAL A 104 -4.14 -9.75 5.88
C VAL A 104 -3.33 -10.05 7.13
N SER A 105 -3.73 -11.02 7.95
CA SER A 105 -2.99 -11.32 9.18
C SER A 105 -1.65 -12.01 8.87
N ALA A 106 -0.71 -11.97 9.82
CA ALA A 106 0.49 -12.79 9.74
C ALA A 106 0.16 -14.29 9.57
N ALA A 107 -0.90 -14.78 10.23
CA ALA A 107 -1.37 -16.15 10.10
C ALA A 107 -1.84 -16.48 8.67
N ASP A 108 -2.52 -15.54 7.99
CA ASP A 108 -2.97 -15.71 6.59
C ASP A 108 -1.79 -15.77 5.62
N LEU A 109 -0.75 -14.96 5.86
CA LEU A 109 0.50 -15.00 5.09
C LEU A 109 1.26 -16.33 5.32
N GLU A 110 1.21 -16.85 6.55
CA GLU A 110 1.89 -18.08 6.95
C GLU A 110 1.14 -19.37 6.55
N ALA A 111 -0.19 -19.38 6.50
CA ALA A 111 -0.99 -20.60 6.48
C ALA A 111 -0.71 -21.59 5.32
N SER A 112 -0.16 -21.12 4.20
CA SER A 112 0.30 -21.97 3.09
C SER A 112 1.62 -22.73 3.39
N MET A 113 2.35 -22.39 4.45
CA MET A 113 3.65 -22.97 4.82
C MET A 113 3.61 -24.49 5.02
N VAL A 114 2.46 -25.02 5.46
CA VAL A 114 2.25 -26.47 5.64
C VAL A 114 2.52 -27.29 4.38
N TYR A 115 2.48 -26.67 3.19
CA TYR A 115 2.80 -27.31 1.90
C TYR A 115 4.29 -27.32 1.55
N GLU A 116 5.11 -26.54 2.25
CA GLU A 116 6.56 -26.43 2.03
C GLU A 116 7.38 -27.02 3.20
N MET A 117 6.71 -27.45 4.27
CA MET A 117 7.31 -28.08 5.45
C MET A 117 7.77 -29.51 5.16
N LYS A 118 9.04 -29.80 5.47
CA LYS A 118 9.63 -31.15 5.36
C LYS A 118 9.33 -32.04 6.57
N ASN A 119 9.03 -31.42 7.71
CA ASN A 119 8.76 -32.06 9.01
C ASN A 119 7.42 -31.55 9.54
N ASN A 120 6.81 -32.27 10.49
CA ASN A 120 5.52 -31.88 11.09
C ASN A 120 5.58 -30.60 11.96
N THR A 121 6.76 -30.03 12.18
CA THR A 121 6.99 -28.80 12.94
C THR A 121 7.99 -27.90 12.21
N ALA A 122 7.82 -26.58 12.36
CA ALA A 122 8.74 -25.57 11.86
C ALA A 122 9.20 -24.68 13.03
N THR A 123 10.46 -24.28 13.01
CA THR A 123 11.03 -23.34 13.98
C THR A 123 10.47 -21.93 13.76
N GLN A 124 10.52 -21.07 14.78
CA GLN A 124 10.11 -19.67 14.65
C GLN A 124 10.85 -18.96 13.50
N ALA A 125 12.17 -19.18 13.36
CA ALA A 125 12.97 -18.56 12.31
C ALA A 125 12.53 -18.98 10.89
N GLU A 126 12.17 -20.26 10.69
CA GLU A 126 11.64 -20.74 9.41
C GLU A 126 10.28 -20.13 9.08
N ARG A 127 9.39 -20.01 10.09
CA ARG A 127 8.07 -19.37 9.95
C ARG A 127 8.20 -17.88 9.61
N GLU A 128 9.10 -17.17 10.29
CA GLU A 128 9.37 -15.76 9.99
C GLU A 128 9.99 -15.57 8.59
N ALA A 129 10.93 -16.43 8.20
CA ALA A 129 11.50 -16.43 6.85
C ALA A 129 10.44 -16.73 5.77
N PHE A 130 9.48 -17.61 6.07
CA PHE A 130 8.34 -17.89 5.21
C PHE A 130 7.45 -16.66 5.00
N VAL A 131 7.05 -15.99 6.07
CA VAL A 131 6.24 -14.74 5.99
C VAL A 131 7.00 -13.65 5.22
N ARG A 132 8.31 -13.47 5.45
CA ARG A 132 9.14 -12.54 4.66
C ARG A 132 9.08 -12.87 3.16
N ARG A 133 9.31 -14.14 2.77
CA ARG A 133 9.23 -14.60 1.37
C ARG A 133 7.84 -14.38 0.77
N ARG A 134 6.76 -14.73 1.49
CA ARG A 134 5.38 -14.55 1.02
C ARG A 134 5.03 -13.08 0.77
N MET A 135 5.57 -12.16 1.56
CA MET A 135 5.48 -10.72 1.29
C MET A 135 6.30 -10.31 0.07
N ASP A 136 7.57 -10.73 -0.02
CA ASP A 136 8.44 -10.40 -1.16
C ASP A 136 7.87 -10.89 -2.51
N GLU A 137 7.19 -12.05 -2.50
CA GLU A 137 6.51 -12.58 -3.68
C GLU A 137 5.11 -11.99 -3.94
N PHE A 138 4.53 -11.22 -3.02
CA PHE A 138 3.12 -10.83 -3.06
C PHE A 138 2.75 -10.05 -4.32
N PHE A 139 3.65 -9.19 -4.83
CA PHE A 139 3.46 -8.41 -6.06
C PHE A 139 4.29 -8.91 -7.26
N THR A 140 4.62 -10.19 -7.32
CA THR A 140 5.30 -10.79 -8.49
C THR A 140 4.40 -10.87 -9.73
N ASP A 141 4.99 -10.91 -10.93
CA ASP A 141 4.23 -10.88 -12.20
C ASP A 141 3.25 -12.03 -12.37
N LYS A 142 3.53 -13.21 -11.77
CA LYS A 142 2.61 -14.35 -11.72
C LYS A 142 1.25 -14.04 -11.07
N ASN A 143 1.19 -12.96 -10.28
CA ASN A 143 -0.03 -12.51 -9.59
C ASN A 143 -0.81 -11.44 -10.37
N PHE A 144 -0.30 -10.97 -11.52
CA PHE A 144 -1.00 -10.08 -12.44
C PHE A 144 -1.47 -10.84 -13.68
N ARG A 145 -2.69 -10.57 -14.15
CA ARG A 145 -3.31 -11.29 -15.26
C ARG A 145 -4.04 -10.34 -16.20
N THR A 146 -3.83 -10.53 -17.50
CA THR A 146 -4.51 -9.78 -18.57
C THR A 146 -5.12 -10.77 -19.57
N PRO A 147 -6.43 -10.70 -19.89
CA PRO A 147 -7.44 -9.88 -19.23
C PRO A 147 -7.73 -10.36 -17.79
N ALA A 148 -8.34 -9.49 -16.99
CA ALA A 148 -8.77 -9.81 -15.62
C ALA A 148 -9.74 -11.00 -15.61
N VAL A 149 -10.72 -10.98 -16.52
CA VAL A 149 -11.74 -12.02 -16.74
C VAL A 149 -11.60 -12.54 -18.17
N THR A 150 -11.32 -13.84 -18.33
CA THR A 150 -11.24 -14.50 -19.64
C THR A 150 -12.55 -15.17 -20.02
N THR A 151 -12.65 -15.64 -21.27
CA THR A 151 -13.78 -16.47 -21.74
C THR A 151 -13.91 -17.82 -21.02
N LYS A 152 -12.85 -18.29 -20.34
CA LYS A 152 -12.84 -19.53 -19.56
C LYS A 152 -13.27 -19.33 -18.10
N ASP A 153 -13.31 -18.10 -17.61
CA ASP A 153 -13.72 -17.83 -16.24
C ASP A 153 -15.25 -17.96 -16.09
N ILE A 154 -15.67 -18.64 -15.03
CA ILE A 154 -17.08 -18.87 -14.70
C ILE A 154 -17.54 -17.74 -13.76
N TYR A 155 -18.71 -17.16 -14.06
CA TYR A 155 -19.34 -16.15 -13.21
C TYR A 155 -19.71 -16.75 -11.84
N GLN A 156 -19.11 -16.20 -10.78
CA GLN A 156 -19.41 -16.58 -9.40
C GLN A 156 -20.45 -15.60 -8.82
N ALA A 157 -21.70 -16.06 -8.77
CA ALA A 157 -22.80 -15.26 -8.21
C ALA A 157 -22.52 -14.92 -6.74
N GLY A 158 -22.80 -13.66 -6.36
CA GLY A 158 -22.54 -13.14 -5.01
C GLY A 158 -21.16 -12.50 -4.83
N THR A 159 -20.18 -12.74 -5.72
CA THR A 159 -18.88 -12.03 -5.68
C THR A 159 -18.96 -10.65 -6.32
N ILE A 160 -19.69 -10.54 -7.43
CA ILE A 160 -19.94 -9.31 -8.18
C ILE A 160 -21.29 -9.43 -8.91
N ASP A 161 -21.91 -8.32 -9.29
CA ASP A 161 -23.09 -8.35 -10.16
C ASP A 161 -22.73 -8.72 -11.60
N ARG A 162 -23.72 -9.28 -12.30
CA ARG A 162 -23.56 -9.80 -13.65
C ARG A 162 -23.19 -8.72 -14.68
N THR A 163 -23.73 -7.50 -14.55
CA THR A 163 -23.46 -6.39 -15.47
C THR A 163 -21.99 -6.00 -15.45
N THR A 164 -21.41 -5.90 -14.25
CA THR A 164 -19.99 -5.55 -14.07
C THR A 164 -19.07 -6.68 -14.47
N TRP A 165 -19.46 -7.94 -14.21
CA TRP A 165 -18.74 -9.11 -14.74
C TRP A 165 -18.68 -9.11 -16.27
N ASP A 166 -19.81 -8.90 -16.94
CA ASP A 166 -19.89 -8.91 -18.40
C ASP A 166 -19.20 -7.68 -19.03
N ASP A 167 -19.13 -6.53 -18.34
CA ASP A 167 -18.25 -5.40 -18.72
C ASP A 167 -16.76 -5.77 -18.66
N LEU A 168 -16.29 -6.32 -17.54
CA LEU A 168 -14.89 -6.74 -17.39
C LEU A 168 -14.49 -7.82 -18.41
N ARG A 169 -15.37 -8.81 -18.66
CA ARG A 169 -15.14 -9.87 -19.65
C ARG A 169 -15.02 -9.35 -21.09
N ARG A 170 -15.54 -8.15 -21.39
CA ARG A 170 -15.42 -7.48 -22.70
C ARG A 170 -14.18 -6.61 -22.84
N ARG A 171 -13.37 -6.45 -21.79
CA ARG A 171 -12.16 -5.61 -21.75
C ARG A 171 -10.88 -6.47 -21.82
N PRO A 172 -10.31 -6.71 -23.02
CA PRO A 172 -9.13 -7.57 -23.18
C PRO A 172 -7.87 -6.97 -22.52
N ASP A 173 -7.88 -5.68 -22.25
CA ASP A 173 -6.85 -4.87 -21.61
C ASP A 173 -7.02 -4.74 -20.08
N SER A 174 -8.12 -5.25 -19.52
CA SER A 174 -8.35 -5.21 -18.07
C SER A 174 -7.28 -6.01 -17.31
N ILE A 175 -6.76 -5.47 -16.22
CA ILE A 175 -5.74 -6.16 -15.41
C ILE A 175 -6.40 -6.66 -14.12
N GLY A 176 -6.26 -7.97 -13.88
CA GLY A 176 -6.61 -8.61 -12.63
C GLY A 176 -5.38 -8.80 -11.76
N PHE A 177 -5.56 -8.71 -10.44
CA PHE A 177 -4.55 -9.08 -9.44
C PHE A 177 -5.08 -10.23 -8.58
N GLN A 178 -4.24 -11.22 -8.31
CA GLN A 178 -4.58 -12.43 -7.57
C GLN A 178 -3.58 -12.71 -6.44
N TYR A 179 -4.07 -13.10 -5.26
CA TYR A 179 -3.23 -13.26 -4.07
C TYR A 179 -3.86 -14.27 -3.09
N LEU A 180 -3.03 -14.90 -2.26
CA LEU A 180 -3.45 -15.85 -1.22
C LEU A 180 -3.44 -15.17 0.16
N VAL A 181 -4.55 -15.29 0.89
CA VAL A 181 -4.75 -14.82 2.27
C VAL A 181 -5.19 -15.96 3.17
N GLY A 182 -4.35 -16.98 3.21
CA GLY A 182 -4.61 -18.21 3.91
C GLY A 182 -3.86 -19.35 3.24
N LYS A 183 -4.22 -20.57 3.63
CA LYS A 183 -3.70 -21.80 3.03
C LYS A 183 -4.20 -21.94 1.59
N GLU A 184 -5.51 -21.77 1.40
CA GLU A 184 -6.18 -21.87 0.09
C GLU A 184 -7.24 -20.76 -0.16
N ASP A 185 -7.38 -19.73 0.69
CA ASP A 185 -8.21 -18.56 0.35
C ASP A 185 -7.46 -17.67 -0.66
N GLY A 186 -7.62 -17.99 -1.94
CA GLY A 186 -7.16 -17.20 -3.06
C GLY A 186 -8.20 -16.19 -3.51
N ARG A 187 -7.83 -14.90 -3.52
CA ARG A 187 -8.68 -13.78 -3.90
C ARG A 187 -8.26 -13.22 -5.24
N ARG A 188 -9.23 -12.85 -6.08
CA ARG A 188 -9.02 -12.14 -7.35
C ARG A 188 -9.76 -10.82 -7.37
N ILE A 189 -9.06 -9.75 -7.71
CA ILE A 189 -9.59 -8.38 -7.81
C ILE A 189 -9.27 -7.75 -9.17
N ALA A 190 -10.09 -6.81 -9.60
CA ALA A 190 -9.86 -5.99 -10.79
C ALA A 190 -10.42 -4.58 -10.58
N TRP A 191 -9.92 -3.59 -11.30
CA TRP A 191 -10.59 -2.30 -11.40
C TRP A 191 -11.80 -2.40 -12.33
N SER A 192 -12.97 -1.90 -11.91
CA SER A 192 -14.16 -1.76 -12.75
C SER A 192 -14.29 -0.31 -13.23
N PRO A 193 -14.12 -0.03 -14.54
CA PRO A 193 -14.40 1.29 -15.09
C PRO A 193 -15.87 1.68 -14.97
N LEU A 194 -16.79 0.71 -15.06
CA LEU A 194 -18.24 0.92 -14.92
C LEU A 194 -18.64 1.42 -13.52
N LYS A 195 -17.97 0.94 -12.47
CA LYS A 195 -18.24 1.33 -11.07
C LYS A 195 -17.23 2.33 -10.49
N GLN A 196 -16.16 2.63 -11.20
CA GLN A 196 -15.02 3.42 -10.72
C GLN A 196 -14.48 2.93 -9.36
N GLN A 197 -14.39 1.61 -9.18
CA GLN A 197 -13.87 1.00 -7.95
C GLN A 197 -13.18 -0.33 -8.22
N VAL A 198 -12.35 -0.77 -7.27
CA VAL A 198 -11.82 -2.14 -7.26
C VAL A 198 -12.90 -3.11 -6.80
N VAL A 199 -13.09 -4.19 -7.55
CA VAL A 199 -14.10 -5.22 -7.31
C VAL A 199 -13.42 -6.59 -7.14
N ARG A 200 -13.95 -7.42 -6.24
CA ARG A 200 -13.63 -8.86 -6.24
C ARG A 200 -14.31 -9.50 -7.45
N ILE A 201 -13.59 -10.34 -8.17
CA ILE A 201 -14.07 -11.05 -9.36
C ILE A 201 -14.13 -12.57 -9.15
N GLY A 202 -13.55 -13.09 -8.06
CA GLY A 202 -13.75 -14.48 -7.68
C GLY A 202 -12.74 -14.99 -6.67
N GLY A 203 -12.97 -16.22 -6.23
CA GLY A 203 -12.03 -17.02 -5.45
C GLY A 203 -11.19 -17.98 -6.29
N PHE A 204 -10.20 -18.62 -5.66
CA PHE A 204 -9.52 -19.85 -6.09
C PHE A 204 -8.89 -20.56 -4.86
N GLY A 205 -8.71 -21.88 -4.91
CA GLY A 205 -8.39 -22.71 -3.74
C GLY A 205 -9.65 -23.19 -2.99
N GLY A 206 -9.50 -24.21 -2.14
CA GLY A 206 -10.62 -25.02 -1.59
C GLY A 206 -10.90 -24.84 -0.10
#